data_AF-A0A1H5MTN9-F1
#
_entry.id   AF-A0A1H5MTN9-F1
#
_cell.length_a   1.000
_cell.length_b   1.000
_cell.length_c   1.000
_cell.angle_alpha   90.00
_cell.angle_beta   90.00
_cell.angle_gamma   90.00
#
_symmetry.space_group_name_H-M   'P 1'
#
loop_
_entity.id
_entity.type
_entity.pdbx_description
1 polymer ?
#
loop_
_entity_poly.entity_id
_entity_poly.type
_entity_poly.pdbx_seq_one_letter_code
_entity_poly.pdbx_strand_id
1 'polypeptide(L)' 'MSITSRRILEYLNNGDIERVLEVDNLHDQLNYLVENNFIVINDQEITITEKGLDIL' A
#
# COMPACT_ATOMS: atom_id res chain seq x y z
N MET A 1 11.65 -3.38 3.34
CA MET A 1 10.19 -3.27 3.49
C MET A 1 9.79 -3.86 4.83
N SER A 2 8.90 -3.22 5.58
CA SER A 2 8.39 -3.75 6.86
C SER A 2 7.27 -4.77 6.61
N ILE A 3 7.00 -5.65 7.59
CA ILE A 3 5.88 -6.61 7.54
C ILE A 3 4.55 -5.85 7.36
N THR A 4 4.43 -4.68 7.99
CA THR A 4 3.24 -3.82 7.92
C THR A 4 3.00 -3.27 6.52
N SER A 5 4.05 -2.79 5.85
CA SER A 5 3.94 -2.24 4.47
C SER A 5 3.52 -3.33 3.48
N ARG A 6 4.04 -4.56 3.64
CA ARG A 6 3.63 -5.71 2.82
C ARG A 6 2.15 -6.04 3.01
N ARG A 7 1.67 -6.08 4.26
CA ARG A 7 0.25 -6.33 4.55
C ARG A 7 -0.67 -5.27 3.95
N ILE A 8 -0.27 -4.00 3.95
CA ILE A 8 -1.04 -2.93 3.28
C ILE A 8 -1.15 -3.20 1.78
N LEU A 9 -0.05 -3.58 1.12
CA LEU A 9 -0.09 -3.97 -0.30
C LEU A 9 -1.04 -5.14 -0.54
N GLU A 10 -1.04 -6.15 0.34
CA GLU A 10 -1.94 -7.31 0.22
C GLU A 10 -3.40 -6.89 0.36
N TYR A 11 -3.72 -6.02 1.32
CA TYR A 11 -5.06 -5.49 1.50
C TYR A 11 -5.51 -4.64 0.32
N LEU A 12 -4.63 -3.77 -0.22
CA LEU A 12 -4.91 -3.00 -1.43
C LEU A 12 -5.16 -3.93 -2.63
N ASN A 13 -4.37 -4.99 -2.79
CA ASN A 13 -4.51 -5.96 -3.88
C ASN A 13 -5.79 -6.78 -3.78
N ASN A 14 -6.23 -7.10 -2.56
CA ASN A 14 -7.47 -7.82 -2.30
C ASN A 14 -8.72 -6.90 -2.30
N GLY A 15 -8.54 -5.57 -2.40
CA GLY A 15 -9.62 -4.60 -2.29
C GLY A 15 -10.16 -4.41 -0.86
N ASP A 16 -9.44 -4.90 0.16
CA ASP A 16 -9.81 -4.83 1.57
C ASP A 16 -9.44 -3.46 2.19
N ILE A 17 -10.03 -2.38 1.66
CA ILE A 17 -9.70 -1.01 2.08
C ILE A 17 -9.98 -0.76 3.57
N GLU A 18 -11.01 -1.40 4.13
CA GLU A 18 -11.30 -1.30 5.57
C GLU A 18 -10.11 -1.75 6.42
N ARG A 19 -9.42 -2.82 6.01
CA ARG A 19 -8.23 -3.33 6.71
C ARG A 19 -7.02 -2.43 6.55
N VAL A 20 -6.91 -1.73 5.42
CA VAL A 20 -5.86 -0.72 5.21
C VAL A 20 -6.02 0.41 6.23
N LEU A 21 -7.27 0.87 6.45
CA LEU A 21 -7.57 1.97 7.38
C LEU A 21 -7.35 1.60 8.85
N GLU A 22 -7.40 0.31 9.20
CA GLU A 22 -7.13 -0.19 10.55
C GLU A 22 -5.64 -0.25 10.91
N VAL A 23 -4.72 0.02 9.97
CA VAL A 23 -3.28 -0.09 10.22
C VAL A 23 -2.74 1.09 11.01
N ASP A 24 -2.08 0.79 12.13
CA ASP A 24 -1.32 1.79 12.89
C ASP A 24 -0.22 2.43 12.03
N ASN A 25 -0.08 3.76 12.13
CA ASN A 25 0.86 4.56 11.33
C ASN A 25 0.65 4.42 9.81
N LEU A 26 -0.60 4.22 9.36
CA LEU A 26 -0.96 4.09 7.96
C LEU A 26 -0.33 5.19 7.09
N HIS A 27 -0.35 6.44 7.54
CA HIS A 27 0.20 7.56 6.78
C HIS A 27 1.69 7.37 6.46
N ASP A 28 2.50 6.98 7.45
CA ASP A 28 3.93 6.73 7.27
C ASP A 28 4.17 5.52 6.35
N GLN A 29 3.33 4.49 6.46
CA GLN A 29 3.43 3.32 5.62
C GLN A 29 3.04 3.60 4.17
N LEU A 30 1.98 4.37 3.92
CA LEU A 30 1.58 4.79 2.58
C LEU A 30 2.65 5.69 1.96
N ASN A 31 3.21 6.64 2.72
CA ASN A 31 4.33 7.46 2.27
C ASN A 31 5.52 6.59 1.89
N TYR A 32 5.91 5.62 2.72
CA TYR A 32 6.97 4.67 2.37
C TYR A 32 6.67 3.90 1.08
N LEU A 33 5.44 3.43 0.89
CA LEU A 33 5.03 2.70 -0.31
C LEU A 33 5.07 3.58 -1.58
N VAL A 34 4.67 4.85 -1.45
CA VAL A 34 4.74 5.84 -2.54
C VAL A 34 6.18 6.21 -2.86
N GLU A 35 6.99 6.54 -1.86
CA GLU A 35 8.41 6.90 -2.03
C GLU A 35 9.22 5.80 -2.70
N ASN A 36 8.89 4.54 -2.42
CA ASN A 36 9.55 3.38 -3.03
C ASN A 36 8.92 2.94 -4.36
N ASN A 37 7.92 3.66 -4.85
CA ASN A 37 7.21 3.41 -6.09
C ASN A 37 6.51 2.04 -6.12
N PHE A 38 5.96 1.58 -4.99
CA PHE A 38 5.14 0.36 -4.89
C PHE A 38 3.65 0.65 -5.13
N ILE A 39 3.20 1.84 -4.77
CA ILE A 39 1.84 2.33 -5.06
C ILE A 39 1.92 3.74 -5.62
N VAL A 40 0.90 4.12 -6.38
CA VAL A 40 0.63 5.49 -6.81
C VAL A 40 -0.73 5.87 -6.26
N ILE A 41 -0.81 7.02 -5.61
CA ILE A 41 -2.05 7.58 -5.09
C ILE A 41 -2.42 8.75 -5.98
N ASN A 42 -3.54 8.62 -6.70
CA ASN A 42 -4.17 9.70 -7.46
C ASN A 42 -5.34 10.28 -6.66
N ASP A 43 -5.96 11.36 -7.14
CA ASP A 43 -7.01 12.11 -6.42
C ASP A 43 -8.18 11.26 -5.90
N GLN A 44 -8.40 10.06 -6.47
CA GLN A 44 -9.51 9.17 -6.10
C GLN A 44 -9.16 7.68 -6.01
N GLU A 45 -7.92 7.28 -6.31
CA GLU A 45 -7.57 5.86 -6.44
C GLU A 45 -6.14 5.59 -6.00
N ILE A 46 -5.95 4.43 -5.36
CA ILE A 46 -4.63 3.87 -5.07
C ILE A 46 -4.40 2.73 -6.06
N THR A 47 -3.37 2.86 -6.90
CA THR A 47 -2.98 1.85 -7.87
C THR A 47 -1.66 1.22 -7.42
N ILE A 48 -1.58 -0.11 -7.39
CA ILE A 48 -0.33 -0.83 -7.13
C ILE A 48 0.49 -0.83 -8.43
N THR A 49 1.76 -0.46 -8.33
CA THR A 49 2.67 -0.46 -9.50
C THR A 49 3.14 -1.88 -9.81
N GLU A 50 3.72 -2.08 -11.00
CA GLU A 50 4.40 -3.34 -11.36
C GLU A 50 5.41 -3.78 -10.28
N LYS A 51 6.19 -2.82 -9.76
CA LYS A 51 7.16 -3.06 -8.68
C LYS A 51 6.48 -3.48 -7.36
N GLY A 52 5.29 -2.96 -7.06
CA GLY A 52 4.51 -3.39 -5.89
C GLY A 52 3.99 -4.82 -6.05
N LEU A 53 3.54 -5.18 -7.26
CA LEU A 53 3.06 -6.52 -7.61
C LEU A 53 4.17 -7.56 -7.59
N ASP A 54 5.40 -7.22 -8.02
CA ASP A 54 6.54 -8.14 -8.01
C ASP A 54 6.94 -8.62 -6.60
N ILE A 55 6.54 -7.90 -5.56
CA ILE A 55 6.95 -8.14 -4.17
C ILE A 55 5.80 -8.71 -3.32
N LEU A 56 4.58 -8.67 -3.86
CA LEU A 56 3.42 -9.32 -3.30
C LEU A 56 3.56 -10.85 -3.39
#